data_AF-A0A4Y1ZD18-F1
#
_entry.id   AF-A0A4Y1ZD18-F1
#
_cell.length_a   1.000
_cell.length_b   1.000
_cell.length_c   1.000
_cell.angle_alpha   90.00
_cell.angle_beta   90.00
_cell.angle_gamma   90.00
#
_symmetry.space_group_name_H-M   'P 1'
#
loop_
_entity.id
_entity.type
_entity.pdbx_description
1 polymer ?
#
loop_
_entity_poly.entity_id
_entity_poly.type
_entity_poly.pdbx_seq_one_letter_code
_entity_poly.pdbx_strand_id
1 'polypeptide(L)'
;MSIYEHFRPEERALIDHFLDLIDQVSQRYIPRLTDFMDPRQQTILRSLIGKNDAVHLSIFGGYEHAERARALLLPPYFEPDSDPFDLAYLDVRYPAKFGSVTHPELLGALLGSGISRNKIGDLLIGEEAAQFYLC
;
A
#
# COMPACT_ATOMS: atom_id res chain seq x y z
N MET A 1 -3.91 -13.16 -26.31
CA MET A 1 -4.70 -12.20 -25.52
C MET A 1 -3.73 -11.26 -24.86
N SER A 2 -3.88 -9.97 -25.12
CA SER A 2 -3.01 -8.95 -24.55
C SER A 2 -3.42 -8.71 -23.10
N ILE A 3 -2.47 -8.67 -22.17
CA ILE A 3 -2.73 -8.48 -20.72
C ILE A 3 -3.67 -7.29 -20.46
N TYR A 4 -3.60 -6.25 -21.31
CA TYR A 4 -4.40 -5.03 -21.22
C TYR A 4 -5.90 -5.20 -21.56
N GLU A 5 -6.32 -6.29 -22.21
CA GLU A 5 -7.73 -6.50 -22.61
C GLU A 5 -8.66 -6.77 -21.39
N HIS A 6 -8.08 -7.10 -20.24
CA HIS A 6 -8.80 -7.36 -18.99
C HIS A 6 -8.89 -6.15 -18.05
N PHE A 7 -8.30 -5.01 -18.44
CA PHE A 7 -8.20 -3.82 -17.59
C PHE A 7 -8.77 -2.59 -18.26
N ARG A 8 -9.15 -1.60 -17.44
CA ARG A 8 -9.70 -0.35 -17.95
C ARG A 8 -8.57 0.54 -18.52
N PRO A 9 -8.84 1.38 -19.53
CA PRO A 9 -7.81 2.24 -20.13
C PRO A 9 -7.06 3.12 -19.12
N GLU A 10 -7.75 3.62 -18.10
CA GLU A 10 -7.18 4.43 -17.01
C GLU A 10 -6.19 3.67 -16.12
N GLU A 11 -6.22 2.34 -16.13
CA GLU A 11 -5.35 1.48 -15.32
C GLU A 11 -4.02 1.19 -16.02
N ARG A 12 -3.84 1.59 -17.29
CA ARG A 12 -2.63 1.25 -18.08
C ARG A 12 -1.34 1.71 -17.43
N ALA A 13 -1.28 2.96 -16.97
CA ALA A 13 -0.07 3.48 -16.33
C ALA A 13 0.30 2.72 -15.04
N LEU A 14 -0.71 2.27 -14.29
CA LEU A 14 -0.52 1.44 -13.11
C LEU A 14 -0.01 0.04 -13.48
N ILE A 15 -0.57 -0.56 -14.53
CA ILE A 15 -0.15 -1.87 -15.04
C ILE A 15 1.30 -1.80 -15.50
N ASP A 16 1.67 -0.79 -16.28
CA ASP A 16 3.05 -0.58 -16.76
C ASP A 16 4.01 -0.47 -15.56
N HIS A 17 3.63 0.29 -14.54
CA HIS A 17 4.41 0.41 -13.31
C HIS A 17 4.58 -0.93 -12.58
N PHE A 18 3.51 -1.71 -12.42
CA PHE A 18 3.60 -3.03 -11.77
C PHE A 18 4.39 -4.03 -12.59
N LEU A 19 4.29 -4.03 -13.92
CA LEU A 19 5.09 -4.87 -14.79
C LEU A 19 6.58 -4.54 -14.67
N ASP A 20 6.94 -3.26 -14.55
CA ASP A 20 8.32 -2.84 -14.29
C ASP A 20 8.82 -3.32 -12.92
N LEU A 21 8.00 -3.22 -11.86
CA LEU A 21 8.37 -3.78 -10.55
C LEU A 21 8.58 -5.30 -10.62
N ILE A 22 7.71 -6.03 -11.33
CA ILE A 22 7.81 -7.48 -11.51
C ILE A 22 9.06 -7.84 -12.32
N ASP A 23 9.41 -7.09 -13.38
CA ASP A 23 10.63 -7.28 -14.15
C ASP A 23 11.88 -7.10 -13.27
N GLN A 24 11.91 -6.03 -12.47
CA GLN A 24 13.03 -5.74 -11.58
C GLN A 24 13.25 -6.84 -10.55
N VAL A 25 12.18 -7.46 -10.05
CA VAL A 25 12.29 -8.56 -9.08
C VAL A 25 12.64 -9.88 -9.77
N SER A 26 11.99 -10.21 -10.89
CA SER A 26 12.13 -11.52 -11.55
C SER A 26 13.39 -11.65 -12.42
N GLN A 27 13.81 -10.57 -13.09
CA GLN A 27 14.95 -10.57 -14.02
C GLN A 27 16.22 -10.00 -13.38
N ARG A 28 16.06 -8.97 -12.54
CA ARG A 28 17.21 -8.26 -11.93
C ARG A 28 17.44 -8.65 -10.48
N TYR A 29 16.54 -9.43 -9.91
CA TYR A 29 16.61 -9.93 -8.54
C TYR A 29 16.70 -8.82 -7.49
N ILE A 30 16.03 -7.69 -7.75
CA ILE A 30 16.00 -6.53 -6.85
C ILE A 30 14.67 -6.54 -6.10
N PRO A 31 14.66 -6.68 -4.76
CA PRO A 31 13.45 -6.54 -3.94
C PRO A 31 12.75 -5.19 -4.15
N ARG A 32 11.42 -5.19 -4.11
CA ARG A 32 10.60 -3.98 -4.24
C ARG A 32 9.51 -3.92 -3.20
N LEU A 33 9.36 -2.74 -2.60
CA LEU A 33 8.29 -2.40 -1.68
C LEU A 33 7.51 -1.22 -2.27
N THR A 34 6.20 -1.38 -2.42
CA THR A 34 5.32 -0.33 -2.95
C THR A 34 4.96 0.69 -1.86
N ASP A 35 4.42 1.82 -2.27
CA ASP A 35 3.59 2.67 -1.40
C ASP A 35 2.25 1.99 -1.09
N PHE A 36 1.38 2.63 -0.28
CA PHE A 36 0.04 2.13 -0.02
C PHE A 36 -0.82 2.10 -1.29
N MET A 37 -1.37 0.92 -1.54
CA MET A 37 -2.27 0.64 -2.63
C MET A 37 -3.70 0.50 -2.12
N ASP A 38 -4.67 0.94 -2.90
CA ASP A 38 -6.08 0.62 -2.68
C ASP A 38 -6.40 -0.87 -3.01
N PRO A 39 -7.58 -1.39 -2.64
CA PRO A 39 -7.96 -2.78 -2.93
C PRO A 39 -7.96 -3.15 -4.41
N ARG A 40 -8.26 -2.20 -5.32
CA ARG A 40 -8.27 -2.45 -6.77
C ARG A 40 -6.83 -2.62 -7.28
N GLN A 41 -5.92 -1.74 -6.89
CA GLN A 41 -4.50 -1.82 -7.20
C GLN A 41 -3.88 -3.13 -6.71
N GLN A 42 -4.19 -3.55 -5.47
CA GLN A 42 -3.76 -4.85 -4.93
C GLN A 42 -4.26 -6.02 -5.77
N THR A 43 -5.52 -5.97 -6.20
CA THR A 43 -6.11 -7.01 -7.06
C THR A 43 -5.42 -7.09 -8.42
N ILE A 44 -5.12 -5.93 -9.03
CA ILE A 44 -4.39 -5.86 -10.31
C ILE A 44 -3.00 -6.49 -10.14
N LEU A 45 -2.24 -6.10 -9.11
CA LEU A 45 -0.90 -6.62 -8.86
C LEU A 45 -0.90 -8.14 -8.68
N ARG A 46 -1.83 -8.68 -7.87
CA ARG A 46 -2.00 -10.13 -7.70
C ARG A 46 -2.29 -10.83 -9.02
N SER A 47 -3.12 -10.24 -9.86
CA SER A 47 -3.45 -10.79 -11.18
C SER A 47 -2.25 -10.78 -12.14
N LEU A 48 -1.40 -9.75 -12.08
CA LEU A 48 -0.21 -9.64 -12.94
C LEU A 48 0.88 -10.64 -12.55
N ILE A 49 1.08 -10.88 -11.25
CA ILE A 49 2.04 -11.88 -10.76
C ILE A 49 1.54 -13.31 -11.06
N GLY A 50 0.23 -13.54 -10.91
CA GLY A 50 -0.39 -14.82 -11.21
C GLY A 50 0.15 -15.94 -10.32
N LYS A 51 0.43 -17.11 -10.92
CA LYS A 51 0.98 -18.30 -10.22
C LYS A 51 2.47 -18.51 -10.49
N ASN A 52 3.21 -17.46 -10.80
CA ASN A 52 4.63 -17.57 -11.13
C ASN A 52 5.48 -17.58 -9.86
N ASP A 53 6.32 -18.60 -9.70
CA ASP A 53 7.23 -18.73 -8.56
C ASP A 53 8.42 -17.77 -8.63
N ALA A 54 8.61 -17.03 -9.73
CA ALA A 54 9.70 -16.08 -9.89
C ALA A 54 9.60 -14.83 -8.99
N VAL A 55 8.41 -14.52 -8.46
CA VAL A 55 8.18 -13.38 -7.57
C VAL A 55 7.32 -13.81 -6.39
N HIS A 56 7.86 -13.72 -5.19
CA HIS A 56 7.09 -13.89 -3.97
C HIS A 56 6.42 -12.56 -3.61
N LEU A 57 5.09 -12.59 -3.47
CA LEU A 57 4.28 -11.43 -3.12
C LEU A 57 3.75 -11.55 -1.70
N SER A 58 4.08 -10.57 -0.86
CA SER A 58 3.44 -10.37 0.45
C SER A 58 2.75 -9.00 0.47
N ILE A 59 1.58 -8.91 1.08
CA ILE A 59 0.80 -7.66 1.18
C ILE A 59 0.38 -7.46 2.63
N PHE A 60 0.65 -6.26 3.16
CA PHE A 60 0.32 -5.91 4.53
C PHE A 60 0.07 -4.40 4.66
N GLY A 61 -0.94 -4.04 5.47
CA GLY A 61 -1.35 -2.64 5.69
C GLY A 61 -1.23 -2.18 7.14
N GLY A 62 -0.57 -2.95 8.00
CA GLY A 62 -0.39 -2.63 9.42
C GLY A 62 -1.32 -3.39 10.37
N TYR A 63 -2.42 -3.95 9.86
CA TYR A 63 -3.33 -4.83 10.62
C TYR A 63 -4.07 -5.81 9.68
N GLU A 64 -4.70 -6.83 10.25
CA GLU A 64 -5.29 -7.98 9.51
C GLU A 64 -6.33 -7.58 8.46
N HIS A 65 -7.07 -6.51 8.68
CA HIS A 65 -8.20 -6.08 7.83
C HIS A 65 -7.96 -4.72 7.19
N ALA A 66 -6.70 -4.34 6.99
CA ALA A 66 -6.37 -3.11 6.29
C ALA A 66 -6.85 -3.18 4.82
N GLU A 67 -7.66 -2.21 4.41
CA GLU A 67 -8.06 -2.02 3.02
C GLU A 67 -6.89 -1.49 2.20
N ARG A 68 -6.13 -0.53 2.76
CA ARG A 68 -4.92 -0.01 2.12
C ARG A 68 -3.69 -0.74 2.63
N ALA A 69 -2.91 -1.27 1.70
CA ALA A 69 -1.74 -2.07 2.03
C ALA A 69 -0.57 -1.80 1.09
N ARG A 70 0.64 -2.07 1.57
CA ARG A 70 1.87 -2.08 0.77
C ARG A 70 2.10 -3.51 0.26
N ALA A 71 2.72 -3.65 -0.91
CA ALA A 71 3.17 -4.94 -1.42
C ALA A 71 4.70 -5.01 -1.37
N LEU A 72 5.18 -6.11 -0.81
CA LEU A 72 6.55 -6.54 -0.86
C LEU A 72 6.69 -7.63 -1.92
N LEU A 73 7.53 -7.36 -2.92
CA LEU A 73 7.88 -8.28 -4.00
C LEU A 73 9.33 -8.71 -3.80
N LEU A 74 9.54 -10.02 -3.64
CA LEU A 74 10.84 -10.61 -3.37
C LEU A 74 11.23 -11.64 -4.43
N PRO A 75 12.52 -11.74 -4.77
CA PRO A 75 13.06 -12.91 -5.44
C PRO A 75 12.86 -14.18 -4.59
N PRO A 76 12.82 -15.38 -5.19
CA PRO A 76 12.44 -16.62 -4.48
C PRO A 76 13.37 -17.05 -3.34
N TYR A 77 14.60 -16.54 -3.34
CA TYR A 77 15.65 -16.88 -2.40
C TYR A 77 15.94 -15.75 -1.39
N PHE A 78 15.13 -14.71 -1.38
CA PHE A 78 15.32 -13.56 -0.51
C PHE A 78 14.49 -13.72 0.77
N GLU A 79 15.15 -13.63 1.93
CA GLU A 79 14.46 -13.59 3.21
C GLU A 79 14.12 -12.14 3.58
N PRO A 80 12.87 -11.84 3.95
CA PRO A 80 12.50 -10.49 4.38
C PRO A 80 13.18 -10.10 5.69
N ASP A 81 13.49 -8.82 5.84
CA ASP A 81 13.94 -8.24 7.11
C ASP A 81 12.85 -8.32 8.20
N SER A 82 13.22 -7.99 9.44
CA SER A 82 12.30 -8.05 10.60
C SER A 82 11.09 -7.10 10.50
N ASP A 83 11.25 -5.96 9.80
CA ASP A 83 10.16 -5.04 9.48
C ASP A 83 10.14 -4.77 7.97
N PRO A 84 9.65 -5.73 7.18
CA PRO A 84 9.84 -5.72 5.74
C PRO A 84 8.86 -4.80 5.01
N PHE A 85 7.90 -4.22 5.74
CA PHE A 85 6.91 -3.30 5.18
C PHE A 85 7.16 -1.85 5.57
N ASP A 86 8.17 -1.54 6.39
CA ASP A 86 8.62 -0.19 6.74
C ASP A 86 7.43 0.73 7.10
N LEU A 87 6.63 0.29 8.07
CA LEU A 87 5.40 0.94 8.48
C LEU A 87 5.59 1.68 9.80
N ALA A 88 5.34 2.99 9.80
CA ALA A 88 5.30 3.80 11.01
C ALA A 88 3.86 3.88 11.53
N TYR A 89 3.63 3.48 12.78
CA TYR A 89 2.34 3.63 13.45
C TYR A 89 2.23 4.98 14.16
N LEU A 90 1.11 5.68 13.96
CA LEU A 90 0.80 6.94 14.62
C LEU A 90 -0.50 6.82 15.43
N ASP A 91 -0.45 7.29 16.68
CA ASP A 91 -1.58 7.47 17.59
C ASP A 91 -1.73 8.96 17.91
N VAL A 92 -2.68 9.63 17.26
CA VAL A 92 -2.95 11.06 17.44
C VAL A 92 -4.07 11.24 18.44
N ARG A 93 -3.71 11.66 19.66
CA ARG A 93 -4.67 11.92 20.74
C ARG A 93 -5.18 13.36 20.68
N TYR A 94 -6.48 13.52 20.75
CA TYR A 94 -7.13 14.83 20.83
C TYR A 94 -8.12 14.86 21.98
N PRO A 95 -8.25 16.02 22.65
CA PRO A 95 -9.15 16.13 23.78
C PRO A 95 -10.61 16.20 23.30
N ALA A 96 -11.33 15.07 23.38
CA ALA A 96 -12.72 14.90 22.92
C ALA A 96 -13.70 15.99 23.42
N LYS A 97 -13.41 16.57 24.59
CA LYS A 97 -14.14 17.70 25.19
C LYS A 97 -14.12 18.99 24.36
N PHE A 98 -13.24 19.12 23.36
CA PHE A 98 -13.15 20.29 22.48
C PHE A 98 -13.61 20.00 21.04
N GLY A 99 -14.12 18.79 20.76
CA GLY A 99 -14.62 18.38 19.44
C GLY A 99 -14.16 16.98 19.05
N SER A 100 -14.81 16.42 18.03
CA SER A 100 -14.37 15.20 17.36
C SER A 100 -13.59 15.56 16.09
N VAL A 101 -12.59 14.75 15.75
CA VAL A 101 -11.92 14.83 14.46
C VAL A 101 -12.62 13.87 13.50
N THR A 102 -13.02 14.35 12.34
CA THR A 102 -13.62 13.51 11.29
C THR A 102 -12.58 13.01 10.30
N HIS A 103 -12.92 11.96 9.55
CA HIS A 103 -12.04 11.40 8.52
C HIS A 103 -11.62 12.43 7.45
N PRO A 104 -12.53 13.24 6.88
CA PRO A 104 -12.14 14.26 5.91
C PRO A 104 -11.20 15.32 6.49
N GLU A 105 -11.39 15.73 7.75
CA GLU A 105 -10.54 16.74 8.39
C GLU A 105 -9.13 16.22 8.63
N LEU A 106 -8.99 15.03 9.19
CA LEU A 106 -7.68 14.42 9.42
C LEU A 106 -6.94 14.20 8.10
N LEU A 107 -7.63 13.65 7.10
CA LEU A 107 -7.05 13.45 5.78
C LEU A 107 -6.62 14.78 5.15
N GLY A 108 -7.48 15.80 5.23
CA GLY A 108 -7.18 17.14 4.72
C GLY A 108 -5.94 17.75 5.39
N ALA A 109 -5.81 17.60 6.72
CA ALA A 109 -4.65 18.08 7.46
C ALA A 109 -3.36 17.34 7.05
N LEU A 110 -3.41 16.02 6.91
CA LEU A 110 -2.26 15.21 6.46
C LEU A 110 -1.82 15.62 5.05
N LEU A 111 -2.76 15.74 4.11
CA LEU A 111 -2.46 16.18 2.75
C LEU A 111 -1.93 17.62 2.72
N GLY A 112 -2.51 18.51 3.52
CA GLY A 112 -2.08 19.90 3.67
C GLY A 112 -0.67 20.06 4.26
N SER A 113 -0.20 19.06 5.01
CA SER A 113 1.19 19.00 5.51
C SER A 113 2.23 18.60 4.46
N GLY A 114 1.78 18.20 3.26
CA GLY A 114 2.64 17.76 2.16
C GLY A 114 2.80 16.23 2.06
N ILE A 115 2.12 15.46 2.91
CA ILE A 115 2.12 14.00 2.83
C ILE A 115 1.20 13.56 1.68
N SER A 116 1.71 12.71 0.79
CA SER A 116 0.92 12.19 -0.33
C SER A 116 -0.05 11.09 0.12
N ARG A 117 -1.22 10.97 -0.54
CA ARG A 117 -2.26 9.99 -0.15
C ARG A 117 -1.76 8.53 -0.15
N ASN A 118 -0.85 8.20 -1.07
CA ASN A 118 -0.23 6.88 -1.19
C ASN A 118 0.76 6.58 -0.04
N LYS A 119 1.14 7.56 0.78
CA LYS A 119 1.94 7.36 1.99
C LYS A 119 1.11 7.06 3.22
N ILE A 120 -0.22 7.14 3.11
CA ILE A 120 -1.15 6.99 4.22
C ILE A 120 -1.94 5.70 4.05
N GLY A 121 -1.94 4.87 5.09
CA GLY A 121 -2.79 3.70 5.20
C GLY A 121 -4.26 4.06 5.46
N ASP A 122 -4.92 3.19 6.21
CA ASP A 122 -6.28 3.43 6.68
C ASP A 122 -6.27 4.39 7.87
N LEU A 123 -7.26 5.29 7.91
CA LEU A 123 -7.45 6.23 9.01
C LEU A 123 -8.54 5.69 9.93
N LEU A 124 -8.12 5.16 11.08
CA LEU A 124 -9.02 4.66 12.11
C LEU A 124 -9.32 5.80 13.08
N ILE A 125 -10.58 6.18 13.22
CA ILE A 125 -10.98 7.35 14.02
C ILE A 125 -11.88 6.89 15.14
N GLY A 126 -11.42 7.12 16.36
CA GLY A 126 -12.17 6.92 17.59
C GLY A 126 -12.65 8.23 18.20
N GLU A 127 -13.15 8.15 19.42
CA GLU A 127 -13.67 9.32 20.13
C GLU A 127 -12.56 10.23 20.67
N GLU A 128 -11.43 9.67 21.11
CA GLU A 128 -10.33 10.40 21.75
C GLU A 128 -9.01 10.33 20.97
N ALA A 129 -8.96 9.50 19.95
CA ALA A 129 -7.75 9.27 19.18
C ALA A 129 -8.05 8.89 17.72
N ALA A 130 -7.12 9.24 16.84
CA ALA A 130 -7.05 8.73 15.48
C ALA A 130 -5.74 7.99 15.27
N GLN A 131 -5.82 6.83 14.61
CA GLN A 131 -4.73 5.90 14.43
C GLN A 131 -4.55 5.58 12.95
N PHE A 132 -3.31 5.56 12.49
CA PHE A 132 -3.00 5.25 11.10
C PHE A 132 -1.54 4.84 10.93
N TYR A 133 -1.24 4.24 9.78
CA TYR A 133 0.12 3.89 9.37
C TYR A 133 0.62 4.81 8.26
N LEU A 134 1.93 5.10 8.28
CA LEU A 134 2.66 5.84 7.26
C LEU A 134 3.82 5.05 6.67
N CYS A 135 4.25 5.44 5.46
CA CYS A 135 5.46 4.99 4.77
C CYS A 135 6.11 6.10 3.93
#